data_AF-A0A6G1GIB0-F1
#
_entry.id   AF-A0A6G1GIB0-F1
#
_cell.length_a   1.000
_cell.length_b   1.000
_cell.length_c   1.000
_cell.angle_alpha   90.00
_cell.angle_beta   90.00
_cell.angle_gamma   90.00
#
_symmetry.space_group_name_H-M   'P 1'
#
loop_
_entity.id
_entity.type
_entity.pdbx_description
1 polymer ?
#
loop_
_entity_poly.entity_id
_entity_poly.type
_entity_poly.pdbx_seq_one_letter_code
_entity_poly.pdbx_strand_id
1 'polypeptide(L)'
;MTSEASTTKKLQCNECSKSTDRQCDMNKHKKRHRRPYGCTFPRCSKTFGSKSDWKRHENSQHFQSELWRCQQPARGRLPEFCARPFFHKEEYLTHLVKEHDRSASKVEEEVEKCRIGRNGQVRFWCGFCRTILSAEGTGAEAWEMRFTHIDEHINKEGKRVDSWLCVEENKLKGERKEEKTTILRENEEVGKKRGRENESPVEMPPRPPKTPRREMRTASTTAIAPSALYSLRMERAAGDSAHICCCGSGPYLKKVYSACLACGREFCSNCSSEELACHE
;
A
#
# COMPACT_ATOMS: atom_id res chain seq x y z
N MET A 1 -20.10 56.80 18.53
CA MET A 1 -18.87 56.11 18.08
C MET A 1 -19.29 55.03 17.09
N THR A 2 -19.22 55.36 15.80
CA THR A 2 -19.65 54.50 14.70
C THR A 2 -18.72 53.30 14.57
N SER A 3 -19.29 52.11 14.62
CA SER A 3 -18.63 50.82 14.46
C SER A 3 -18.18 50.65 13.00
N GLU A 4 -16.89 50.81 12.72
CA GLU A 4 -16.32 50.46 11.42
C GLU A 4 -16.21 48.94 11.31
N ALA A 5 -17.20 48.34 10.66
CA ALA A 5 -17.12 46.97 10.20
C ALA A 5 -16.06 46.89 9.10
N SER A 6 -14.84 46.51 9.46
CA SER A 6 -13.78 46.17 8.51
C SER A 6 -14.24 44.98 7.66
N THR A 7 -14.70 45.26 6.44
CA THR A 7 -15.05 44.24 5.44
C THR A 7 -13.77 43.58 4.96
N THR A 8 -13.31 42.57 5.69
CA THR A 8 -12.20 41.71 5.25
C THR A 8 -12.65 40.94 4.01
N LYS A 9 -12.04 41.26 2.87
CA LYS A 9 -12.30 40.59 1.59
C LYS A 9 -11.86 39.13 1.71
N LYS A 10 -12.83 38.22 1.84
CA LYS A 10 -12.55 36.79 1.94
C LYS A 10 -11.96 36.27 0.63
N LEU A 11 -10.87 35.53 0.73
CA LEU A 11 -10.25 34.84 -0.40
C LEU A 11 -11.00 33.55 -0.65
N GLN A 12 -11.57 33.38 -1.83
CA GLN A 12 -12.30 32.18 -2.22
C GLN A 12 -11.38 31.19 -2.95
N CYS A 13 -11.59 29.90 -2.71
CA CYS A 13 -10.89 28.84 -3.44
C CYS A 13 -11.50 28.66 -4.84
N ASN A 14 -10.67 28.41 -5.85
CA ASN A 14 -11.14 28.19 -7.22
C ASN A 14 -11.60 26.73 -7.46
N GLU A 15 -11.32 25.83 -6.52
CA GLU A 15 -11.62 24.40 -6.63
C GLU A 15 -12.73 23.94 -5.67
N CYS A 16 -13.14 24.79 -4.72
CA CYS A 16 -14.31 24.54 -3.88
C CYS A 16 -14.88 25.85 -3.31
N SER A 17 -16.07 25.78 -2.71
CA SER A 17 -16.76 26.94 -2.14
C SER A 17 -16.17 27.45 -0.81
N LYS A 18 -14.94 27.05 -0.45
CA LYS A 18 -14.30 27.48 0.80
C LYS A 18 -13.70 28.88 0.63
N SER A 19 -13.99 29.77 1.57
CA SER A 19 -13.38 31.09 1.64
C SER A 19 -12.64 31.29 2.97
N THR A 20 -11.50 31.96 2.93
CA THR A 20 -10.64 32.24 4.09
C THR A 20 -10.23 33.70 4.11
N ASP A 21 -10.09 34.28 5.30
CA ASP A 21 -9.78 35.71 5.41
C ASP A 21 -8.28 36.02 5.21
N ARG A 22 -7.40 35.01 5.32
CA ARG A 22 -5.93 35.17 5.20
C ARG A 22 -5.34 34.31 4.08
N GLN A 23 -4.38 34.88 3.35
CA GLN A 23 -3.68 34.18 2.26
C GLN A 23 -2.90 32.94 2.73
N CYS A 24 -2.33 32.98 3.94
CA CYS A 24 -1.63 31.82 4.52
C CYS A 24 -2.58 30.62 4.74
N ASP A 25 -3.83 30.89 5.13
CA ASP A 25 -4.86 29.86 5.31
C ASP A 25 -5.35 29.34 3.96
N MET A 26 -5.50 30.21 2.95
CA MET A 26 -5.79 29.81 1.57
C MET A 26 -4.69 28.92 0.97
N ASN A 27 -3.42 29.25 1.21
CA ASN A 27 -2.29 28.44 0.74
C ASN A 27 -2.27 27.05 1.41
N LYS A 28 -2.55 26.97 2.72
CA LYS A 28 -2.73 25.68 3.42
C LYS A 28 -3.93 24.91 2.87
N HIS A 29 -5.04 25.59 2.59
CA HIS A 29 -6.24 24.98 2.02
C HIS A 29 -5.99 24.42 0.61
N LYS A 30 -5.30 25.16 -0.27
CA LYS A 30 -4.92 24.69 -1.62
C LYS A 30 -4.00 23.47 -1.59
N LYS A 31 -3.21 23.25 -0.54
CA LYS A 31 -2.46 21.99 -0.37
C LYS A 31 -3.38 20.77 -0.20
N ARG A 32 -4.55 20.94 0.43
CA ARG A 32 -5.58 19.87 0.53
C ARG A 32 -6.13 19.49 -0.83
N HIS A 33 -6.23 20.45 -1.74
CA HIS A 33 -6.65 20.24 -3.12
C HIS A 33 -5.57 19.57 -3.97
N ARG A 34 -4.33 20.06 -3.88
CA ARG A 34 -3.21 19.56 -4.69
C ARG A 34 -2.89 18.09 -4.45
N ARG A 35 -3.15 17.56 -3.25
CA ARG A 35 -2.87 16.17 -2.81
C ARG A 35 -1.62 15.58 -3.49
N PRO A 36 -0.45 16.25 -3.33
CA PRO A 36 0.71 15.99 -4.19
C PRO A 36 1.35 14.63 -3.90
N TYR A 37 1.13 14.08 -2.70
CA TYR A 37 1.60 12.76 -2.33
C TYR A 37 0.61 11.71 -2.79
N GLY A 38 1.07 10.69 -3.49
CA GLY A 38 0.25 9.53 -3.82
C GLY A 38 0.95 8.25 -3.45
N CYS A 39 0.15 7.24 -3.09
CA CYS A 39 0.69 5.92 -2.81
C CYS A 39 1.49 5.43 -4.04
N THR A 40 2.63 4.81 -3.81
CA THR A 40 3.59 4.34 -4.81
C THR A 40 3.42 2.86 -5.16
N PHE A 41 2.67 2.12 -4.34
CA PHE A 41 2.39 0.71 -4.54
C PHE A 41 1.50 0.44 -5.76
N PRO A 42 1.66 -0.71 -6.43
CA PRO A 42 0.78 -1.13 -7.51
C PRO A 42 -0.65 -1.25 -6.99
N ARG A 43 -1.63 -1.00 -7.86
CA ARG A 43 -3.08 -1.12 -7.59
C ARG A 43 -3.65 -0.20 -6.49
N CYS A 44 -2.84 0.59 -5.80
CA CYS A 44 -3.32 1.62 -4.88
C CYS A 44 -3.34 3.00 -5.53
N SER A 45 -4.48 3.69 -5.59
CA SER A 45 -4.58 5.04 -6.21
C SER A 45 -4.85 6.16 -5.21
N LYS A 46 -4.62 5.92 -3.91
CA LYS A 46 -4.89 6.90 -2.84
C LYS A 46 -3.86 8.05 -2.90
N THR A 47 -4.34 9.28 -2.77
CA THR A 47 -3.53 10.51 -2.70
C THR A 47 -3.75 11.25 -1.38
N PHE A 48 -2.79 12.08 -0.95
CA PHE A 48 -2.71 12.68 0.36
C PHE A 48 -2.20 14.12 0.26
N GLY A 49 -2.69 14.98 1.15
CA GLY A 49 -2.27 16.38 1.22
C GLY A 49 -0.95 16.61 1.97
N SER A 50 -0.44 15.60 2.67
CA SER A 50 0.75 15.70 3.53
C SER A 50 1.66 14.47 3.43
N LYS A 51 2.97 14.66 3.65
CA LYS A 51 3.97 13.57 3.74
C LYS A 51 3.60 12.58 4.84
N SER A 52 3.18 13.07 6.01
CA SER A 52 2.86 12.23 7.18
C SER A 52 1.67 11.30 6.93
N ASP A 53 0.60 11.79 6.28
CA ASP A 53 -0.56 10.95 5.96
C ASP A 53 -0.22 9.88 4.93
N TRP A 54 0.58 10.24 3.92
CA TRP A 54 1.07 9.29 2.92
C TRP A 54 1.97 8.22 3.52
N LYS A 55 2.95 8.61 4.35
CA LYS A 55 3.83 7.68 5.08
C LYS A 55 3.03 6.72 5.94
N ARG A 56 2.08 7.22 6.74
CA ARG A 56 1.20 6.37 7.58
C ARG A 56 0.42 5.38 6.73
N HIS A 57 -0.11 5.82 5.58
CA HIS A 57 -0.84 4.95 4.68
C HIS A 57 0.02 3.82 4.11
N GLU A 58 1.23 4.13 3.63
CA GLU A 58 2.12 3.08 3.10
C GLU A 58 2.57 2.10 4.17
N ASN A 59 2.88 2.59 5.38
CA ASN A 59 3.28 1.71 6.49
C ASN A 59 2.19 0.76 6.97
N SER A 60 0.92 1.17 6.92
CA SER A 60 -0.17 0.39 7.52
C SER A 60 -0.96 -0.44 6.53
N GLN A 61 -0.88 -0.15 5.23
CA GLN A 61 -1.72 -0.79 4.22
C GLN A 61 -0.93 -1.57 3.18
N HIS A 62 0.38 -1.36 3.12
CA HIS A 62 1.21 -1.97 2.09
C HIS A 62 2.42 -2.64 2.71
N PHE A 63 2.83 -3.73 2.07
CA PHE A 63 4.02 -4.48 2.44
C PHE A 63 4.84 -4.70 1.17
N GLN A 64 6.05 -4.16 1.14
CA GLN A 64 6.98 -4.40 0.04
C GLN A 64 7.69 -5.72 0.28
N SER A 65 7.30 -6.75 -0.46
CA SER A 65 8.05 -8.00 -0.54
C SER A 65 9.39 -7.77 -1.24
N GLU A 66 10.35 -8.62 -0.90
CA GLU A 66 11.62 -8.68 -1.63
C GLU A 66 11.39 -9.07 -3.07
N LEU A 67 12.07 -8.39 -3.98
CA LEU A 67 12.03 -8.70 -5.41
C LEU A 67 13.30 -8.22 -6.11
N TRP A 68 13.57 -8.76 -7.29
CA TRP A 68 14.63 -8.35 -8.20
C TRP A 68 14.01 -7.72 -9.43
N ARG A 69 14.51 -6.55 -9.83
CA ARG A 69 14.04 -5.87 -11.05
C ARG A 69 15.18 -5.78 -12.05
N CYS A 70 15.01 -6.39 -13.21
CA CYS A 70 16.02 -6.35 -14.27
C CYS A 70 16.24 -4.92 -14.77
N GLN A 71 17.48 -4.44 -14.72
CA GLN A 71 17.87 -3.12 -15.25
C GLN A 71 18.65 -3.23 -16.57
N GLN A 72 18.74 -4.44 -17.14
CA GLN A 72 19.51 -4.65 -18.35
C GLN A 72 18.81 -4.05 -19.58
N PRO A 73 19.58 -3.54 -20.55
CA PRO A 73 19.03 -3.12 -21.84
C PRO A 73 18.27 -4.26 -22.49
N ALA A 74 17.12 -3.96 -23.09
CA ALA A 74 16.40 -4.97 -23.86
C ALA A 74 17.19 -5.29 -25.14
N ARG A 75 17.45 -6.57 -25.40
CA ARG A 75 18.09 -7.02 -26.65
C ARG A 75 17.11 -6.81 -27.82
N GLY A 76 17.15 -5.62 -28.43
CA GLY A 76 16.55 -5.35 -29.74
C GLY A 76 15.02 -5.17 -29.78
N ARG A 77 14.34 -4.89 -28.67
CA ARG A 77 12.91 -4.50 -28.64
C ARG A 77 12.65 -3.41 -27.61
N LEU A 78 11.63 -2.59 -27.85
CA LEU A 78 11.01 -1.73 -26.83
C LEU A 78 10.38 -2.63 -25.74
N PRO A 79 10.45 -2.27 -24.44
CA PRO A 79 11.02 -1.03 -23.87
C PRO A 79 12.56 -1.01 -23.80
N GLU A 80 13.17 0.19 -23.67
CA GLU A 80 14.65 0.40 -23.64
C GLU A 80 15.40 -0.49 -22.65
N PHE A 81 14.71 -0.94 -21.59
CA PHE A 81 15.23 -1.79 -20.53
C PHE A 81 14.23 -2.90 -20.21
N CYS A 82 14.74 -4.06 -19.80
CA CYS A 82 13.94 -5.26 -19.54
C CYS A 82 12.87 -5.04 -18.45
N ALA A 83 13.22 -4.41 -17.32
CA ALA A 83 12.32 -4.07 -16.21
C ALA A 83 11.49 -5.22 -15.60
N ARG A 84 11.72 -6.48 -16.00
CA ARG A 84 10.96 -7.62 -15.49
C ARG A 84 11.20 -7.80 -13.98
N PRO A 85 10.14 -7.92 -13.16
CA PRO A 85 10.25 -8.25 -11.76
C PRO A 85 10.38 -9.77 -11.56
N PHE A 86 11.13 -10.18 -10.55
CA PHE A 86 11.31 -11.56 -10.11
C PHE A 86 11.23 -11.61 -8.60
N PHE A 87 10.58 -12.64 -8.03
CA PHE A 87 10.40 -12.75 -6.58
C PHE A 87 11.37 -13.76 -5.94
N HIS A 88 12.12 -14.48 -6.76
CA HIS A 88 13.15 -15.43 -6.33
C HIS A 88 14.47 -15.14 -7.03
N LYS A 89 15.57 -15.29 -6.29
CA LYS A 89 16.93 -15.03 -6.79
C LYS A 89 17.28 -15.96 -7.95
N GLU A 90 16.89 -17.22 -7.87
CA GLU A 90 17.20 -18.27 -8.84
C GLU A 90 16.54 -18.02 -10.19
N GLU A 91 15.31 -17.51 -10.18
CA GLU A 91 14.57 -17.11 -11.38
C GLU A 91 15.25 -15.94 -12.07
N TYR A 92 15.69 -14.95 -11.28
CA TYR A 92 16.41 -13.78 -11.81
C TYR A 92 17.77 -14.16 -12.40
N LEU A 93 18.53 -15.03 -11.73
CA LEU A 93 19.79 -15.59 -12.23
C LEU A 93 19.60 -16.27 -13.58
N THR A 94 18.60 -17.15 -13.66
CA THR A 94 18.28 -17.88 -14.89
C THR A 94 17.92 -16.93 -16.03
N HIS A 95 17.15 -15.88 -15.73
CA HIS A 95 16.81 -14.83 -16.69
C HIS A 95 18.05 -14.08 -17.20
N LEU A 96 18.96 -13.65 -16.31
CA LEU A 96 20.17 -12.93 -16.71
C LEU A 96 21.09 -13.77 -17.61
N VAL A 97 21.26 -15.05 -17.30
CA VAL A 97 22.10 -15.94 -18.11
C VAL A 97 21.45 -16.21 -19.47
N LYS A 98 20.14 -16.54 -19.51
CA LYS A 98 19.47 -16.96 -20.75
C LYS A 98 19.10 -15.80 -21.68
N GLU A 99 18.56 -14.72 -21.13
CA GLU A 99 18.02 -13.61 -21.94
C GLU A 99 19.04 -12.47 -22.12
N HIS A 100 20.02 -12.35 -21.22
CA HIS A 100 21.02 -11.29 -21.25
C HIS A 100 22.47 -11.76 -21.45
N ASP A 101 22.72 -13.07 -21.62
CA ASP A 101 24.04 -13.67 -21.87
C ASP A 101 25.11 -13.19 -20.87
N ARG A 102 24.72 -13.03 -19.61
CA ARG A 102 25.64 -12.60 -18.55
C ARG A 102 26.49 -13.78 -18.08
N SER A 103 27.81 -13.63 -18.13
CA SER A 103 28.78 -14.63 -17.67
C SER A 103 28.64 -14.85 -16.15
N ALA A 104 28.46 -16.10 -15.72
CA ALA A 104 28.20 -16.50 -14.34
C ALA A 104 29.11 -15.85 -13.27
N SER A 105 30.36 -15.54 -13.62
CA SER A 105 31.36 -14.92 -12.74
C SER A 105 31.09 -13.46 -12.33
N LYS A 106 30.22 -12.73 -13.02
CA LYS A 106 29.84 -11.33 -12.68
C LYS A 106 28.38 -11.17 -12.30
N VAL A 107 27.61 -12.26 -12.27
CA VAL A 107 26.15 -12.21 -12.09
C VAL A 107 25.78 -11.89 -10.64
N GLU A 108 26.53 -12.38 -9.65
CA GLU A 108 26.15 -12.22 -8.23
C GLU A 108 26.12 -10.77 -7.76
N GLU A 109 27.13 -9.96 -8.13
CA GLU A 109 27.18 -8.54 -7.78
C GLU A 109 26.03 -7.76 -8.45
N GLU A 110 25.72 -8.10 -9.70
CA GLU A 110 24.62 -7.50 -10.46
C GLU A 110 23.25 -7.88 -9.88
N VAL A 111 23.12 -9.12 -9.41
CA VAL A 111 21.93 -9.62 -8.71
C VAL A 111 21.67 -8.85 -7.45
N GLU A 112 22.70 -8.62 -6.64
CA GLU A 112 22.53 -7.81 -5.44
C GLU A 112 22.12 -6.39 -5.82
N LYS A 113 22.75 -5.75 -6.83
CA LYS A 113 22.40 -4.40 -7.31
C LYS A 113 20.95 -4.26 -7.76
N CYS A 114 20.37 -5.33 -8.32
CA CYS A 114 19.00 -5.34 -8.81
C CYS A 114 17.97 -5.75 -7.74
N ARG A 115 18.41 -6.07 -6.53
CA ARG A 115 17.57 -6.45 -5.39
C ARG A 115 16.90 -5.22 -4.78
N ILE A 116 15.60 -5.34 -4.54
CA ILE A 116 14.79 -4.42 -3.74
C ILE A 116 14.42 -5.17 -2.47
N GLY A 117 14.91 -4.68 -1.33
CA GLY A 117 14.74 -5.40 -0.07
C GLY A 117 13.34 -5.28 0.50
N ARG A 118 13.06 -6.17 1.47
CA ARG A 118 11.80 -6.16 2.24
C ARG A 118 11.61 -4.79 2.89
N ASN A 119 10.43 -4.21 2.71
CA ASN A 119 10.11 -2.87 3.22
C ASN A 119 11.20 -1.83 2.93
N GLY A 120 11.81 -1.89 1.74
CA GLY A 120 12.85 -0.95 1.29
C GLY A 120 14.13 -0.95 2.11
N GLN A 121 14.35 -1.98 2.95
CA GLN A 121 15.61 -2.17 3.65
C GLN A 121 16.72 -2.49 2.65
N VAL A 122 17.95 -2.02 2.90
CA VAL A 122 19.14 -2.18 2.05
C VAL A 122 19.04 -1.40 0.73
N ARG A 123 18.01 -1.65 -0.07
CA ARG A 123 17.76 -0.99 -1.36
C ARG A 123 16.28 -0.78 -1.63
N PHE A 124 15.93 0.35 -2.23
CA PHE A 124 14.55 0.67 -2.63
C PHE A 124 14.45 1.20 -4.06
N TRP A 125 13.32 0.95 -4.70
CA TRP A 125 13.01 1.49 -6.02
C TRP A 125 12.43 2.90 -5.94
N CYS A 126 12.99 3.83 -6.71
CA CYS A 126 12.39 5.12 -6.97
C CYS A 126 11.80 5.16 -8.39
N GLY A 127 10.47 5.22 -8.52
CA GLY A 127 9.78 5.30 -9.81
C GLY A 127 9.97 6.63 -10.53
N PHE A 128 10.43 7.68 -9.84
CA PHE A 128 10.76 8.97 -10.44
C PHE A 128 12.19 9.02 -11.02
N CYS A 129 13.16 8.43 -10.33
CA CYS A 129 14.53 8.26 -10.83
C CYS A 129 14.65 7.12 -11.83
N ARG A 130 13.72 6.16 -11.77
CA ARG A 130 13.77 4.89 -12.49
C ARG A 130 15.02 4.07 -12.14
N THR A 131 15.47 4.17 -10.89
CA THR A 131 16.65 3.47 -10.37
C THR A 131 16.38 2.83 -9.02
N ILE A 132 17.16 1.82 -8.69
CA ILE A 132 17.24 1.24 -7.35
C ILE A 132 18.32 2.01 -6.60
N LEU A 133 17.96 2.56 -5.44
CA LEU A 133 18.83 3.35 -4.57
C LEU A 133 19.20 2.54 -3.34
N SER A 134 20.44 2.70 -2.89
CA SER A 134 20.92 2.12 -1.63
C SER A 134 20.44 2.96 -0.46
N ALA A 135 19.96 2.29 0.58
CA ALA A 135 19.61 2.92 1.85
C ALA A 135 20.85 2.96 2.76
N GLU A 136 21.35 4.15 3.06
CA GLU A 136 22.38 4.39 4.09
C GLU A 136 21.76 4.34 5.50
N GLY A 137 21.71 3.16 6.13
CA GLY A 137 21.18 3.00 7.49
C GLY A 137 20.46 1.67 7.71
N THR A 138 20.04 1.41 8.96
CA THR A 138 19.37 0.15 9.32
C THR A 138 17.92 0.37 9.74
N GLY A 139 17.04 -0.60 9.44
CA GLY A 139 15.67 -0.61 9.93
C GLY A 139 14.84 0.61 9.52
N ALA A 140 14.39 1.41 10.50
CA ALA A 140 13.50 2.54 10.31
C ALA A 140 14.13 3.72 9.54
N GLU A 141 15.45 3.88 9.63
CA GLU A 141 16.21 4.95 8.96
C GLU A 141 16.22 4.72 7.45
N ALA A 142 16.45 3.46 7.02
CA ALA A 142 16.40 3.04 5.64
C ALA A 142 15.08 3.43 4.95
N TRP A 143 13.98 3.19 5.67
CA TRP A 143 12.65 3.47 5.17
C TRP A 143 12.30 4.97 5.20
N GLU A 144 12.80 5.74 6.18
CA GLU A 144 12.62 7.20 6.19
C GLU A 144 13.34 7.88 5.04
N MET A 145 14.56 7.44 4.69
CA MET A 145 15.28 7.97 3.53
C MET A 145 14.48 7.83 2.24
N ARG A 146 13.79 6.71 2.05
CA ARG A 146 12.89 6.54 0.89
C ARG A 146 11.84 7.64 0.83
N PHE A 147 11.14 7.91 1.94
CA PHE A 147 10.11 8.95 1.96
C PHE A 147 10.69 10.34 1.77
N THR A 148 11.86 10.61 2.35
CA THR A 148 12.54 11.90 2.19
C THR A 148 13.01 12.10 0.75
N HIS A 149 13.60 11.08 0.13
CA HIS A 149 14.00 11.13 -1.28
C HIS A 149 12.81 11.36 -2.22
N ILE A 150 11.70 10.65 -2.02
CA ILE A 150 10.49 10.84 -2.85
C ILE A 150 9.84 12.20 -2.58
N ASP A 151 9.87 12.69 -1.34
CA ASP A 151 9.40 14.02 -0.96
C ASP A 151 10.14 15.13 -1.71
N GLU A 152 11.45 14.97 -1.95
CA GLU A 152 12.24 15.91 -2.74
C GLU A 152 11.76 16.00 -4.19
N HIS A 153 11.44 14.88 -4.84
CA HIS A 153 10.85 14.91 -6.19
C HIS A 153 9.50 15.64 -6.22
N ILE A 154 8.68 15.45 -5.19
CA ILE A 154 7.34 16.05 -5.13
C ILE A 154 7.43 17.55 -4.84
N ASN A 155 8.29 17.96 -3.90
CA ASN A 155 8.38 19.34 -3.42
C ASN A 155 9.35 20.21 -4.23
N LYS A 156 10.54 19.69 -4.59
CA LYS A 156 11.56 20.44 -5.33
C LYS A 156 11.34 20.38 -6.83
N GLU A 157 11.04 19.19 -7.37
CA GLU A 157 10.88 18.99 -8.82
C GLU A 157 9.42 19.13 -9.29
N GLY A 158 8.45 19.17 -8.35
CA GLY A 158 7.03 19.29 -8.68
C GLY A 158 6.44 18.05 -9.36
N LYS A 159 7.11 16.89 -9.27
CA LYS A 159 6.63 15.65 -9.86
C LYS A 159 5.35 15.18 -9.18
N ARG A 160 4.44 14.62 -9.99
CA ARG A 160 3.16 14.08 -9.51
C ARG A 160 3.19 12.56 -9.49
N VAL A 161 2.39 11.95 -8.62
CA VAL A 161 2.27 10.49 -8.53
C VAL A 161 1.89 9.84 -9.88
N ASP A 162 1.23 10.56 -10.78
CA ASP A 162 0.83 10.02 -12.09
C ASP A 162 2.04 9.66 -12.97
N SER A 163 3.18 10.35 -12.81
CA SER A 163 4.43 10.05 -13.50
C SER A 163 5.29 9.00 -12.77
N TRP A 164 4.77 8.37 -11.71
CA TRP A 164 5.46 7.30 -11.00
C TRP A 164 5.43 6.02 -11.83
N LEU A 165 6.62 5.46 -12.11
CA LEU A 165 6.76 4.17 -12.78
C LEU A 165 6.61 3.02 -11.77
N CYS A 166 5.55 2.20 -11.94
CA CYS A 166 5.30 1.05 -11.08
C CYS A 166 6.39 -0.03 -11.23
N VAL A 167 6.85 -0.55 -10.10
CA VAL A 167 7.94 -1.55 -10.04
C VAL A 167 7.58 -2.87 -10.72
N GLU A 168 6.35 -3.36 -10.54
CA GLU A 168 5.91 -4.67 -11.07
C GLU A 168 5.45 -4.61 -12.54
N GLU A 169 4.71 -3.58 -12.90
CA GLU A 169 4.01 -3.55 -14.20
C GLU A 169 4.69 -2.65 -15.23
N ASN A 170 5.76 -1.94 -14.84
CA ASN A 170 6.49 -1.00 -15.70
C ASN A 170 5.61 0.01 -16.46
N LYS A 171 4.43 0.31 -15.90
CA LYS A 171 3.46 1.29 -16.40
C LYS A 171 3.45 2.53 -15.51
N LEU A 172 3.14 3.68 -16.09
CA LEU A 172 2.91 4.90 -15.31
C LEU A 172 1.57 4.80 -14.56
N LYS A 173 1.48 5.41 -13.37
CA LYS A 173 0.22 5.38 -12.62
C LYS A 173 -0.91 6.17 -13.28
N GLY A 174 -0.59 7.18 -14.09
CA GLY A 174 -1.58 7.93 -14.88
C GLY A 174 -2.34 7.04 -15.87
N GLU A 175 -1.61 6.25 -16.66
CA GLU A 175 -2.17 5.38 -17.72
C GLU A 175 -3.17 4.35 -17.16
N ARG A 176 -2.92 3.83 -15.95
CA ARG A 176 -3.81 2.85 -15.31
C ARG A 176 -5.14 3.45 -14.86
N LYS A 177 -5.17 4.74 -14.47
CA LYS A 177 -6.43 5.41 -14.11
C LYS A 177 -7.34 5.48 -15.33
N GLU A 178 -6.78 5.78 -16.49
CA GLU A 178 -7.49 5.88 -17.77
C GLU A 178 -8.02 4.51 -18.22
N GLU A 179 -7.20 3.45 -18.15
CA GLU A 179 -7.60 2.08 -18.48
C GLU A 179 -8.77 1.60 -17.60
N LYS A 180 -8.72 1.87 -16.29
CA LYS A 180 -9.82 1.54 -15.37
C LYS A 180 -11.08 2.36 -15.63
N THR A 181 -10.97 3.65 -15.98
CA THR A 181 -12.13 4.46 -16.33
C THR A 181 -12.76 4.04 -17.65
N THR A 182 -11.96 3.57 -18.60
CA THR A 182 -12.44 3.10 -19.91
C THR A 182 -13.23 1.80 -19.75
N ILE A 183 -12.69 0.82 -19.02
CA ILE A 183 -13.39 -0.44 -18.72
C ILE A 183 -14.70 -0.19 -17.95
N LEU A 184 -14.75 0.77 -17.02
CA LEU A 184 -16.00 1.11 -16.32
C LEU A 184 -17.04 1.71 -17.28
N ARG A 185 -16.63 2.61 -18.19
CA ARG A 185 -17.52 3.20 -19.21
C ARG A 185 -18.04 2.15 -20.19
N GLU A 186 -17.18 1.24 -20.64
CA GLU A 186 -17.56 0.14 -21.54
C GLU A 186 -18.55 -0.82 -20.85
N ASN A 187 -18.34 -1.13 -19.57
CA ASN A 187 -19.28 -1.95 -18.80
C ASN A 187 -20.63 -1.23 -18.57
N GLU A 188 -20.63 0.09 -18.40
CA GLU A 188 -21.87 0.90 -18.34
C GLU A 188 -22.61 0.91 -19.70
N GLU A 189 -21.88 1.00 -20.82
CA GLU A 189 -22.49 0.95 -22.16
C GLU A 189 -23.00 -0.45 -22.52
N VAL A 190 -22.31 -1.51 -22.12
CA VAL A 190 -22.78 -2.91 -22.27
C VAL A 190 -23.99 -3.18 -21.36
N GLY A 191 -24.00 -2.62 -20.14
CA GLY A 191 -25.16 -2.66 -19.25
C GLY A 191 -26.38 -1.95 -19.84
N LYS A 192 -26.17 -0.86 -20.60
CA LYS A 192 -27.24 -0.11 -21.27
C LYS A 192 -27.78 -0.80 -22.54
N LYS A 193 -26.96 -1.62 -23.22
CA LYS A 193 -27.39 -2.42 -24.40
C LYS A 193 -28.17 -3.69 -24.05
N ARG A 194 -28.11 -4.18 -22.80
CA ARG A 194 -28.90 -5.33 -22.32
C ARG A 194 -30.29 -4.98 -21.78
N GLY A 195 -30.70 -3.71 -21.83
CA GLY A 195 -31.97 -3.23 -21.27
C GLY A 195 -33.14 -3.13 -22.26
N ARG A 196 -33.17 -3.89 -23.35
CA ARG A 196 -34.30 -3.84 -24.31
C ARG A 196 -34.50 -5.13 -25.09
N GLU A 197 -34.83 -6.24 -24.45
CA GLU A 197 -35.57 -7.33 -25.09
C GLU A 197 -36.64 -7.86 -24.13
N ASN A 198 -37.81 -8.16 -24.71
CA ASN A 198 -39.09 -8.44 -24.07
C ASN A 198 -39.03 -9.60 -23.07
N GLU A 199 -39.53 -9.39 -21.85
CA GLU A 199 -40.07 -10.49 -21.04
C GLU A 199 -41.51 -10.18 -20.63
N SER A 200 -42.40 -11.05 -21.08
CA SER A 200 -43.81 -11.11 -20.70
C SER A 200 -43.96 -11.47 -19.21
N PRO A 201 -45.08 -11.15 -18.55
CA PRO A 201 -45.25 -11.39 -17.13
C PRO A 201 -45.31 -12.90 -16.85
N VAL A 202 -44.36 -13.42 -16.08
CA VAL A 202 -44.42 -14.79 -15.56
C VAL A 202 -44.98 -14.74 -14.14
N GLU A 203 -46.10 -15.42 -13.91
CA GLU A 203 -46.72 -15.59 -12.59
C GLU A 203 -45.77 -16.26 -11.59
N MET A 204 -45.78 -15.77 -10.35
CA MET A 204 -44.99 -16.30 -9.24
C MET A 204 -45.67 -17.54 -8.61
N PRO A 205 -44.93 -18.62 -8.30
CA PRO A 205 -45.48 -19.74 -7.53
C PRO A 205 -45.63 -19.39 -6.02
N PRO A 206 -46.57 -20.02 -5.29
CA PRO A 206 -46.91 -19.66 -3.93
C PRO A 206 -45.87 -20.09 -2.88
N ARG A 207 -45.80 -19.34 -1.78
CA ARG A 207 -44.92 -19.59 -0.62
C ARG A 207 -45.29 -20.90 0.12
N PRO A 208 -44.30 -21.68 0.61
CA PRO A 208 -44.55 -22.78 1.53
C PRO A 208 -44.88 -22.29 2.96
N PRO A 209 -45.62 -23.09 3.75
CA PRO A 209 -46.15 -22.69 5.05
C PRO A 209 -45.09 -22.71 6.17
N LYS A 210 -45.32 -21.87 7.18
CA LYS A 210 -44.46 -21.73 8.37
C LYS A 210 -44.70 -22.89 9.35
N THR A 211 -43.64 -23.58 9.77
CA THR A 211 -43.67 -24.54 10.88
C THR A 211 -43.15 -23.92 12.19
N PRO A 212 -43.53 -24.48 13.36
CA PRO A 212 -43.45 -23.76 14.63
C PRO A 212 -42.07 -23.87 15.30
N ARG A 213 -41.79 -22.81 16.05
CA ARG A 213 -40.60 -22.54 16.87
C ARG A 213 -40.55 -23.47 18.08
N ARG A 214 -39.44 -24.17 18.29
CA ARG A 214 -39.09 -24.83 19.56
C ARG A 214 -37.85 -24.15 20.15
N GLU A 215 -37.95 -23.78 21.42
CA GLU A 215 -36.99 -22.95 22.16
C GLU A 215 -35.86 -23.74 22.84
N MET A 216 -34.86 -22.96 23.29
CA MET A 216 -33.76 -23.23 24.23
C MET A 216 -32.49 -23.84 23.62
N ARG A 217 -31.25 -23.35 23.86
CA ARG A 217 -30.69 -22.53 24.97
C ARG A 217 -29.46 -21.75 24.49
N THR A 218 -29.08 -20.78 25.31
CA THR A 218 -28.17 -19.64 25.12
C THR A 218 -26.67 -19.96 25.05
N ALA A 219 -25.95 -19.30 24.13
CA ALA A 219 -24.56 -18.86 24.32
C ALA A 219 -24.32 -17.58 23.48
N SER A 220 -24.20 -16.43 24.15
CA SER A 220 -23.93 -15.14 23.52
C SER A 220 -22.54 -15.12 22.90
N THR A 221 -22.46 -15.00 21.58
CA THR A 221 -21.27 -14.55 20.86
C THR A 221 -21.61 -13.23 20.18
N THR A 222 -21.28 -12.12 20.84
CA THR A 222 -21.29 -10.80 20.23
C THR A 222 -20.10 -10.71 19.29
N ALA A 223 -20.38 -10.72 17.99
CA ALA A 223 -19.45 -10.36 16.94
C ALA A 223 -19.08 -8.87 17.09
N ILE A 224 -17.79 -8.59 17.31
CA ILE A 224 -17.23 -7.24 17.30
C ILE A 224 -16.52 -7.04 15.97
N ALA A 225 -16.86 -5.94 15.28
CA ALA A 225 -16.26 -5.53 14.01
C ALA A 225 -14.75 -5.22 14.13
N PRO A 226 -13.93 -5.40 13.07
CA PRO A 226 -12.47 -5.34 13.15
C PRO A 226 -11.86 -3.92 13.21
N SER A 227 -12.55 -2.94 13.81
CA SER A 227 -12.07 -1.55 13.89
C SER A 227 -11.85 -1.03 15.31
N ALA A 228 -11.79 -1.91 16.32
CA ALA A 228 -11.68 -1.52 17.73
C ALA A 228 -10.52 -2.18 18.51
N LEU A 229 -9.51 -2.76 17.85
CA LEU A 229 -8.36 -3.39 18.52
C LEU A 229 -7.01 -2.69 18.32
N TYR A 230 -6.99 -1.39 18.03
CA TYR A 230 -5.74 -0.63 18.04
C TYR A 230 -5.87 0.72 18.73
N SER A 231 -6.39 0.70 19.96
CA SER A 231 -6.23 1.80 20.93
C SER A 231 -5.90 1.33 22.34
N LEU A 232 -5.52 0.05 22.54
CA LEU A 232 -4.96 -0.36 23.83
C LEU A 232 -3.53 0.15 23.92
N ARG A 233 -3.41 1.30 24.57
CA ARG A 233 -2.23 1.73 25.32
C ARG A 233 -1.72 0.51 26.09
N MET A 234 -0.67 -0.14 25.58
CA MET A 234 -0.03 -1.26 26.27
C MET A 234 0.71 -0.70 27.46
N GLU A 235 0.05 -0.67 28.61
CA GLU A 235 0.74 -0.64 29.90
C GLU A 235 1.56 -1.94 29.97
N ARG A 236 2.89 -1.78 29.98
CA ARG A 236 3.85 -2.89 30.00
C ARG A 236 3.76 -3.56 31.37
N ALA A 237 3.07 -4.70 31.44
CA ALA A 237 3.16 -5.59 32.60
C ALA A 237 4.42 -6.46 32.46
N ALA A 238 5.29 -6.43 33.47
CA ALA A 238 6.46 -7.29 33.55
C ALA A 238 6.04 -8.77 33.67
N GLY A 239 6.66 -9.66 32.88
CA GLY A 239 6.49 -11.12 33.01
C GLY A 239 5.63 -11.82 31.94
N ASP A 240 5.33 -11.17 30.82
CA ASP A 240 4.62 -11.83 29.72
C ASP A 240 5.59 -12.57 28.77
N SER A 241 5.38 -13.89 28.62
CA SER A 241 6.12 -14.74 27.69
C SER A 241 5.57 -14.63 26.27
N ALA A 242 6.47 -14.49 25.30
CA ALA A 242 6.13 -14.37 23.89
C ALA A 242 6.75 -15.49 23.04
N HIS A 243 6.02 -15.92 22.01
CA HIS A 243 6.46 -16.91 21.04
C HIS A 243 6.87 -16.25 19.72
N ILE A 244 7.99 -16.72 19.17
CA ILE A 244 8.41 -16.48 17.80
C ILE A 244 8.18 -17.77 17.01
N CYS A 245 7.35 -17.68 15.97
CA CYS A 245 7.04 -18.81 15.11
C CYS A 245 8.27 -19.21 14.28
N CYS A 246 8.41 -20.49 13.91
CA CYS A 246 9.50 -20.98 13.06
C CYS A 246 9.58 -20.31 11.68
N CYS A 247 8.52 -19.60 11.23
CA CYS A 247 8.58 -18.74 10.05
C CYS A 247 9.27 -17.38 10.31
N GLY A 248 9.80 -17.16 11.52
CA GLY A 248 10.42 -15.91 11.95
C GLY A 248 9.42 -14.79 12.29
N SER A 249 8.11 -15.10 12.34
CA SER A 249 7.09 -14.11 12.71
C SER A 249 6.85 -14.12 14.21
N GLY A 250 6.73 -12.93 14.80
CA GLY A 250 6.60 -12.71 16.24
C GLY A 250 7.42 -11.48 16.65
N PRO A 251 7.50 -11.17 17.95
CA PRO A 251 6.96 -11.94 19.07
C PRO A 251 5.43 -11.85 19.21
N TYR A 252 4.77 -12.97 19.46
CA TYR A 252 3.34 -13.08 19.76
C TYR A 252 3.13 -13.42 21.23
N LEU A 253 2.30 -12.66 21.94
CA LEU A 253 1.98 -12.94 23.35
C LEU A 253 1.28 -14.30 23.48
N LYS A 254 1.86 -15.20 24.27
CA LYS A 254 1.35 -16.57 24.48
C LYS A 254 -0.08 -16.60 25.02
N LYS A 255 -0.46 -15.60 25.82
CA LYS A 255 -1.81 -15.45 26.40
C LYS A 255 -2.89 -15.04 25.38
N VAL A 256 -2.49 -14.45 24.26
CA VAL A 256 -3.42 -13.81 23.30
C VAL A 256 -3.50 -14.62 22.01
N TYR A 257 -2.41 -15.28 21.61
CA TYR A 257 -2.32 -15.95 20.32
C TYR A 257 -1.88 -17.41 20.48
N SER A 258 -2.71 -18.35 20.00
CA SER A 258 -2.39 -19.79 19.94
C SER A 258 -1.79 -20.22 18.59
N ALA A 259 -1.89 -19.37 17.56
CA ALA A 259 -1.34 -19.62 16.24
C ALA A 259 -0.70 -18.37 15.64
N CYS A 260 0.24 -18.58 14.72
CA CYS A 260 0.92 -17.52 14.01
C CYS A 260 -0.03 -16.83 13.02
N LEU A 261 -0.23 -15.52 13.16
CA LEU A 261 -1.06 -14.74 12.23
C LEU A 261 -0.48 -14.64 10.82
N ALA A 262 0.84 -14.87 10.65
CA ALA A 262 1.49 -14.78 9.35
C ALA A 262 1.43 -16.08 8.53
N CYS A 263 1.55 -17.25 9.19
CA CYS A 263 1.52 -18.54 8.48
C CYS A 263 0.34 -19.45 8.85
N GLY A 264 -0.52 -19.03 9.80
CA GLY A 264 -1.69 -19.77 10.25
C GLY A 264 -1.38 -21.05 11.04
N ARG A 265 -0.10 -21.36 11.29
CA ARG A 265 0.30 -22.57 12.03
C ARG A 265 0.26 -22.34 13.53
N GLU A 266 -0.17 -23.35 14.26
CA GLU A 266 -0.08 -23.39 15.72
C GLU A 266 1.39 -23.37 16.17
N PHE A 267 1.66 -22.72 17.30
CA PHE A 267 3.02 -22.69 17.84
C PHE A 267 3.43 -24.09 18.31
N CYS A 268 4.50 -24.62 17.73
CA CYS A 268 5.06 -25.93 18.09
C CYS A 268 6.24 -25.78 19.06
N SER A 269 6.78 -26.90 19.56
CA SER A 269 7.94 -26.93 20.47
C SER A 269 9.22 -26.33 19.89
N ASN A 270 9.31 -26.16 18.57
CA ASN A 270 10.44 -25.51 17.89
C ASN A 270 10.27 -23.98 17.75
N CYS A 271 9.18 -23.41 18.26
CA CYS A 271 8.97 -21.96 18.28
C CYS A 271 9.70 -21.35 19.48
N SER A 272 10.64 -20.43 19.23
CA SER A 272 11.43 -19.78 20.29
C SER A 272 10.51 -19.03 21.26
N SER A 273 10.65 -19.29 22.56
CA SER A 273 10.00 -18.49 23.60
C SER A 273 11.03 -17.55 24.22
N GLU A 274 10.81 -16.24 24.08
CA GLU A 274 11.62 -15.22 24.74
C GLU A 274 10.81 -14.57 25.87
N GLU A 275 11.44 -14.36 27.02
CA GLU A 275 10.90 -13.52 28.08
C GLU A 275 11.25 -12.06 27.78
N LEU A 276 10.22 -11.22 27.62
CA LEU A 276 10.40 -9.80 27.33
C LEU A 276 10.85 -9.08 28.61
N ALA A 277 12.16 -8.87 28.75
CA ALA A 277 12.71 -8.03 29.82
C ALA A 277 12.39 -6.55 29.55
N CYS A 278 11.84 -5.85 30.55
CA CYS A 278 11.68 -4.40 30.51
C CYS A 278 13.07 -3.75 30.56
N HIS A 279 13.47 -3.06 29.48
CA HIS A 279 14.49 -2.02 29.59
C HIS A 279 13.85 -0.80 30.27
N GLU A 280 14.40 -0.44 31.44
CA GLU A 280 14.10 0.78 32.21
C GLU A 280 14.38 2.06 31.42
#